data_AF-A0A553PZ14-F1
#
_entry.id   AF-A0A553PZ14-F1
#
_cell.length_a   1.000
_cell.length_b   1.000
_cell.length_c   1.000
_cell.angle_alpha   90.00
_cell.angle_beta   90.00
_cell.angle_gamma   90.00
#
_symmetry.space_group_name_H-M   'P 1'
#
loop_
_entity.id
_entity.type
_entity.pdbx_description
1 polymer ?
#
loop_
_entity_poly.entity_id
_entity_poly.type
_entity_poly.pdbx_seq_one_letter_code
_entity_poly.pdbx_strand_id
1 'polypeptide(L)'
;MRKERDRDRDDRSKDRDRDRDRDRDRDRDRDRDRDRDRERDTKSSSSTLGSNIPASGIVPLKPPSMHHQINPFTNLPHTPRYYDILKKRLQLPVWEYKERFNDILTRHQSFVLVGETGSGKTTQIPQWCVDMVRSLAGPKRGVACTQPRRVAAMSVAQRVADEMDVMLGQE
;
A
#
# COMPACT_ATOMS: atom_id res chain seq x y z
N MET A 1 54.58 -8.95 34.17
CA MET A 1 54.48 -8.16 32.91
C MET A 1 54.36 -8.96 31.60
N ARG A 2 54.54 -10.30 31.55
CA ARG A 2 54.32 -11.09 30.32
C ARG A 2 52.91 -11.71 30.18
N LYS A 3 52.17 -11.91 31.28
CA LYS A 3 50.88 -12.62 31.30
C LYS A 3 49.65 -11.79 30.89
N GLU A 4 49.74 -10.46 30.91
CA GLU A 4 48.63 -9.57 30.51
C GLU A 4 48.56 -9.33 29.00
N ARG A 5 49.70 -9.33 28.30
CA ARG A 5 49.77 -9.10 26.85
C ARG A 5 49.18 -10.22 26.00
N ASP A 6 49.12 -11.44 26.52
CA ASP A 6 48.54 -12.58 25.81
C ASP A 6 47.01 -12.58 25.88
N ARG A 7 46.41 -12.10 26.98
CA ARG A 7 44.94 -11.99 27.11
C ARG A 7 44.33 -10.96 26.16
N ASP A 8 45.01 -9.82 25.97
CA ASP A 8 44.56 -8.76 25.05
C ASP A 8 44.63 -9.18 23.58
N ARG A 9 45.48 -10.16 23.23
CA ARG A 9 45.54 -10.73 21.87
C ARG A 9 44.39 -11.69 21.62
N ASP A 10 44.05 -12.53 22.60
CA ASP A 10 42.97 -13.51 22.49
C ASP A 10 41.56 -12.86 22.42
N ASP A 11 41.34 -11.75 23.12
CA ASP A 11 40.06 -11.01 23.03
C ASP A 11 39.89 -10.33 21.67
N ARG A 12 40.96 -9.75 21.10
CA ARG A 12 40.92 -9.15 19.76
C ARG A 12 40.69 -10.18 18.65
N SER A 13 41.11 -11.43 18.81
CA SER A 13 40.78 -12.50 17.85
C SER A 13 39.31 -12.92 17.94
N LYS A 14 38.76 -13.03 19.16
CA LYS A 14 37.35 -13.41 19.36
C LYS A 14 36.37 -12.38 18.80
N ASP A 15 36.67 -11.09 18.92
CA ASP A 15 35.82 -10.03 18.36
C ASP A 15 35.86 -10.01 16.82
N ARG A 16 37.02 -10.30 16.21
CA ARG A 16 37.14 -10.42 14.75
C ARG A 16 36.38 -11.62 14.19
N ASP A 17 36.33 -12.73 14.92
CA ASP A 17 35.56 -13.92 14.49
C ASP A 17 34.05 -13.68 14.63
N ARG A 18 33.61 -12.97 15.67
CA ARG A 18 32.19 -12.58 15.83
C ARG A 18 31.68 -11.65 14.73
N ASP A 19 32.50 -10.70 14.27
CA ASP A 19 32.12 -9.81 13.19
C ASP A 19 32.03 -10.56 11.84
N ARG A 20 32.91 -11.54 11.59
CA ARG A 20 32.84 -12.40 10.41
C ARG A 20 31.59 -13.29 10.38
N ASP A 21 31.17 -13.82 11.53
CA ASP A 21 29.95 -14.63 11.61
C ASP A 21 28.68 -13.78 11.39
N ARG A 22 28.66 -12.54 11.89
CA ARG A 22 27.55 -11.59 11.64
C ARG A 22 27.39 -11.20 10.17
N ASP A 23 28.51 -11.01 9.46
CA ASP A 23 28.45 -10.68 8.03
C ASP A 23 27.99 -11.88 7.19
N ARG A 24 28.38 -13.11 7.57
CA ARG A 24 27.88 -14.34 6.92
C ARG A 24 26.38 -14.57 7.12
N ASP A 25 25.84 -14.28 8.29
CA ASP A 25 24.41 -14.41 8.55
C ASP A 25 23.58 -13.37 7.77
N ARG A 26 24.10 -12.14 7.61
CA ARG A 26 23.46 -11.10 6.78
C ARG A 26 23.40 -11.47 5.30
N ASP A 27 24.45 -12.10 4.77
CA ASP A 27 24.47 -12.52 3.37
C ASP A 27 23.52 -13.72 3.12
N ARG A 28 23.40 -14.65 4.07
CA ARG A 28 22.41 -15.74 4.00
C ARG A 28 20.96 -15.27 4.00
N ASP A 29 20.64 -14.24 4.78
CA ASP A 29 19.27 -13.70 4.82
C ASP A 29 18.92 -12.96 3.51
N ARG A 30 19.89 -12.27 2.88
CA ARG A 30 19.70 -11.65 1.56
C ARG A 30 19.46 -12.67 0.44
N ASP A 31 20.14 -13.81 0.47
CA ASP A 31 19.95 -14.84 -0.55
C ASP A 31 18.60 -15.54 -0.41
N ARG A 32 18.11 -15.73 0.83
CA ARG A 32 16.75 -16.27 1.09
C ARG A 32 15.63 -15.38 0.57
N ASP A 33 15.76 -14.06 0.69
CA ASP A 33 14.76 -13.13 0.19
C ASP A 33 14.71 -13.11 -1.35
N ARG A 34 15.86 -13.30 -2.03
CA ARG A 34 15.94 -13.41 -3.50
C ARG A 34 15.27 -14.65 -4.06
N ASP A 35 15.39 -15.79 -3.40
CA ASP A 35 14.77 -17.04 -3.87
C ASP A 35 13.25 -17.02 -3.67
N ARG A 36 12.75 -16.30 -2.66
CA ARG A 36 11.31 -16.12 -2.41
C ARG A 36 10.59 -15.34 -3.51
N ASP A 37 11.27 -14.38 -4.11
CA ASP A 37 10.70 -13.58 -5.22
C ASP A 37 10.66 -14.38 -6.53
N ARG A 38 11.62 -15.28 -6.78
CA ARG A 38 11.64 -16.14 -7.99
C ARG A 38 10.52 -17.18 -8.03
N GLU A 39 10.13 -17.76 -6.89
CA GLU A 39 9.06 -18.76 -6.85
C GLU A 39 7.65 -18.17 -7.11
N ARG A 40 7.47 -16.86 -6.92
CA ARG A 40 6.19 -16.19 -7.12
C ARG A 40 5.85 -16.01 -8.60
N ASP A 41 6.85 -15.92 -9.47
CA ASP A 41 6.63 -15.71 -10.91
C ASP A 41 6.31 -17.01 -11.68
N THR A 42 6.69 -18.17 -11.13
CA THR A 42 6.52 -19.48 -11.83
C THR A 42 5.14 -20.14 -11.72
N LYS A 43 4.21 -19.60 -10.92
CA LYS A 43 2.87 -20.21 -10.72
C LYS A 43 1.73 -19.56 -11.52
N SER A 44 2.04 -18.68 -12.45
CA SER A 44 1.04 -17.85 -13.16
C SER A 44 0.68 -18.32 -14.56
N SER A 45 1.00 -19.56 -14.95
CA SER A 45 0.72 -20.03 -16.32
C SER A 45 0.48 -21.53 -16.42
N SER A 46 -0.77 -21.98 -16.25
CA SER A 46 -1.33 -23.11 -17.01
C SER A 46 -2.79 -23.39 -16.65
N SER A 47 -3.72 -23.19 -17.60
CA SER A 47 -4.71 -24.21 -17.98
C SER A 47 -5.56 -23.72 -19.17
N THR A 48 -5.32 -24.32 -20.34
CA THR A 48 -6.19 -24.29 -21.52
C THR A 48 -6.68 -25.71 -21.77
N LEU A 49 -7.99 -25.88 -22.02
CA LEU A 49 -8.72 -27.01 -22.65
C LEU A 49 -10.19 -26.54 -22.63
N GLY A 50 -11.10 -26.66 -23.59
CA GLY A 50 -11.25 -27.38 -24.85
C GLY A 50 -12.76 -27.36 -25.14
N SER A 51 -13.16 -27.20 -26.40
CA SER A 51 -14.49 -26.83 -26.93
C SER A 51 -15.65 -27.82 -26.75
N ASN A 52 -16.90 -27.33 -26.67
CA ASN A 52 -18.06 -27.80 -27.47
C ASN A 52 -19.30 -26.89 -27.33
N ILE A 53 -19.95 -26.58 -28.46
CA ILE A 53 -21.26 -25.88 -28.59
C ILE A 53 -22.32 -26.94 -28.94
N PRO A 54 -23.62 -26.74 -28.62
CA PRO A 54 -24.51 -26.28 -29.69
C PRO A 54 -25.52 -25.19 -29.27
N ALA A 55 -26.03 -24.55 -30.31
CA ALA A 55 -26.86 -23.36 -30.36
C ALA A 55 -28.20 -23.46 -29.60
N SER A 56 -28.63 -22.34 -29.01
CA SER A 56 -29.92 -21.69 -29.31
C SER A 56 -30.02 -20.35 -28.61
N GLY A 57 -30.75 -19.42 -29.24
CA GLY A 57 -30.62 -17.99 -29.08
C GLY A 57 -30.84 -17.45 -27.66
N ILE A 58 -29.94 -16.55 -27.25
CA ILE A 58 -30.20 -15.50 -26.28
C ILE A 58 -29.49 -14.25 -26.78
N VAL A 59 -30.27 -13.17 -26.81
CA VAL A 59 -29.94 -11.78 -27.14
C VAL A 59 -28.53 -11.37 -26.66
N PRO A 60 -27.73 -10.60 -27.44
CA PRO A 60 -26.49 -10.05 -26.93
C PRO A 60 -26.81 -9.03 -25.84
N LEU A 61 -26.81 -9.48 -24.58
CA LEU A 61 -26.68 -8.59 -23.44
C LEU A 61 -25.28 -8.01 -23.55
N LYS A 62 -25.22 -6.77 -24.07
CA LYS A 62 -24.09 -5.86 -23.92
C LYS A 62 -23.59 -6.03 -22.48
N PRO A 63 -22.33 -6.46 -22.25
CA PRO A 63 -21.81 -6.55 -20.89
C PRO A 63 -22.06 -5.19 -20.24
N PRO A 64 -22.55 -5.15 -18.98
CA PRO A 64 -22.74 -3.88 -18.30
C PRO A 64 -21.39 -3.18 -18.39
N SER A 65 -21.39 -2.05 -19.08
CA SER A 65 -20.22 -1.23 -19.25
C SER A 65 -19.78 -0.89 -17.84
N MET A 66 -18.81 -1.64 -17.33
CA MET A 66 -18.02 -1.28 -16.18
C MET A 66 -17.55 0.11 -16.54
N HIS A 67 -18.17 1.12 -15.92
CA HIS A 67 -17.76 2.49 -16.12
C HIS A 67 -16.29 2.47 -15.70
N HIS A 68 -15.40 2.44 -16.69
CA HIS A 68 -13.97 2.62 -16.48
C HIS A 68 -13.88 4.07 -16.08
N GLN A 69 -14.14 4.32 -14.79
CA GLN A 69 -14.02 5.63 -14.21
C GLN A 69 -12.57 6.02 -14.46
N ILE A 70 -12.42 7.09 -15.21
CA ILE A 70 -11.11 7.64 -15.53
C ILE A 70 -10.56 8.14 -14.21
N ASN A 71 -9.34 7.72 -13.87
CA ASN A 71 -8.66 8.22 -12.69
C ASN A 71 -8.45 9.72 -12.86
N PRO A 72 -9.03 10.56 -11.98
CA PRO A 72 -8.94 12.02 -12.10
C PRO A 72 -7.52 12.57 -11.93
N PHE A 73 -6.58 11.77 -11.43
CA PHE A 73 -5.18 12.16 -11.24
C PHE A 73 -4.30 11.84 -12.45
N THR A 74 -4.55 10.72 -13.14
CA THR A 74 -3.73 10.27 -14.28
C THR A 74 -4.43 10.42 -15.63
N ASN A 75 -5.74 10.70 -15.65
CA ASN A 75 -6.61 10.68 -16.84
C ASN A 75 -6.61 9.33 -17.59
N LEU A 76 -6.20 8.26 -16.93
CA LEU A 76 -6.19 6.89 -17.46
C LEU A 76 -7.31 6.06 -16.82
N PRO A 77 -7.80 4.99 -17.46
CA PRO A 77 -8.73 4.08 -16.82
C PRO A 77 -8.09 3.44 -15.58
N HIS A 78 -8.88 3.29 -14.51
CA HIS A 78 -8.41 2.61 -13.31
C HIS A 78 -7.95 1.18 -13.58
N THR A 79 -6.87 0.78 -12.92
CA THR A 79 -6.35 -0.59 -13.03
C THR A 79 -7.29 -1.61 -12.38
N PRO A 80 -7.29 -2.89 -12.80
CA PRO A 80 -8.07 -3.93 -12.13
C PRO A 80 -7.75 -4.04 -10.62
N ARG A 81 -6.47 -3.82 -10.27
CA ARG A 81 -5.99 -3.81 -8.88
C ARG A 81 -6.70 -2.73 -8.05
N TYR A 82 -6.96 -1.56 -8.60
CA TYR A 82 -7.71 -0.51 -7.91
C TYR A 82 -9.09 -0.99 -7.46
N TYR A 83 -9.85 -1.65 -8.35
CA TYR A 83 -11.19 -2.14 -8.03
C TYR A 83 -11.19 -3.22 -6.94
N ASP A 84 -10.18 -4.09 -6.91
CA ASP A 84 -10.03 -5.10 -5.87
C ASP A 84 -9.77 -4.49 -4.49
N ILE A 85 -8.97 -3.42 -4.43
CA ILE A 85 -8.72 -2.76 -3.15
C ILE A 85 -9.90 -1.87 -2.76
N LEU A 86 -10.56 -1.23 -3.73
CA LEU A 86 -11.78 -0.45 -3.50
C LEU A 86 -12.85 -1.29 -2.80
N LYS A 87 -13.14 -2.50 -3.29
CA LYS A 87 -14.08 -3.44 -2.65
C LYS A 87 -13.78 -3.68 -1.17
N LYS A 88 -12.50 -3.81 -0.81
CA LYS A 88 -12.06 -4.05 0.58
C LYS A 88 -12.21 -2.79 1.45
N ARG A 89 -12.02 -1.59 0.90
CA ARG A 89 -12.13 -0.34 1.67
C ARG A 89 -13.56 0.06 1.99
N LEU A 90 -14.49 -0.25 1.09
CA LEU A 90 -15.91 -0.02 1.31
C LEU A 90 -16.44 -0.81 2.52
N GLN A 91 -15.74 -1.87 2.93
CA GLN A 91 -16.05 -2.68 4.12
C GLN A 91 -15.43 -2.13 5.42
N LEU A 92 -14.62 -1.07 5.35
CA LEU A 92 -13.99 -0.50 6.56
C LEU A 92 -15.04 0.27 7.38
N PRO A 93 -15.01 0.16 8.73
CA PRO A 93 -15.99 0.83 9.60
C PRO A 93 -16.09 2.34 9.36
N VAL A 94 -15.00 2.99 8.97
CA VAL A 94 -14.99 4.44 8.70
C VAL A 94 -15.93 4.82 7.54
N TRP A 95 -16.17 3.93 6.57
CA TRP A 95 -16.94 4.24 5.37
C TRP A 95 -18.39 4.61 5.67
N GLU A 96 -18.99 4.00 6.69
CA GLU A 96 -20.35 4.31 7.17
C GLU A 96 -20.49 5.76 7.66
N TYR A 97 -19.38 6.37 8.06
CA TYR A 97 -19.35 7.74 8.58
C TYR A 97 -18.90 8.77 7.55
N LYS A 98 -18.70 8.40 6.28
CA LYS A 98 -18.16 9.29 5.24
C LYS A 98 -18.99 10.57 5.06
N GLU A 99 -20.31 10.45 4.98
CA GLU A 99 -21.19 11.60 4.78
C GLU A 99 -21.15 12.55 5.98
N ARG A 100 -21.29 11.98 7.19
CA ARG A 100 -21.19 12.74 8.45
C ARG A 100 -19.84 13.42 8.61
N PHE A 101 -18.75 12.77 8.18
CA PHE A 101 -17.42 13.34 8.17
C PHE A 101 -17.33 14.57 7.26
N ASN A 102 -17.85 14.48 6.03
CA ASN A 102 -17.87 15.60 5.08
C ASN A 102 -18.71 16.77 5.61
N ASP A 103 -19.85 16.50 6.24
CA ASP A 103 -20.67 17.53 6.87
C ASP A 103 -19.93 18.27 7.99
N ILE A 104 -19.21 17.54 8.84
CA ILE A 104 -18.42 18.14 9.93
C ILE A 104 -17.26 18.95 9.35
N LEU A 105 -16.57 18.41 8.34
CA LEU A 105 -15.43 19.04 7.69
C LEU A 105 -15.78 20.35 6.98
N THR A 106 -16.99 20.47 6.43
CA THR A 106 -17.46 21.70 5.77
C THR A 106 -17.97 22.75 6.76
N ARG A 107 -18.49 22.34 7.92
CA ARG A 107 -19.06 23.26 8.92
C ARG A 107 -18.07 23.73 9.98
N HIS A 108 -17.02 22.95 10.24
CA HIS A 108 -16.08 23.22 11.32
C HIS A 108 -14.65 23.32 10.79
N GLN A 109 -13.95 24.40 11.14
CA GLN A 109 -12.53 24.56 10.82
C GLN A 109 -11.64 23.50 11.49
N SER A 110 -12.06 22.96 12.64
CA SER A 110 -11.32 21.94 13.38
C SER A 110 -12.27 21.04 14.15
N PHE A 111 -11.98 19.74 14.17
CA PHE A 111 -12.73 18.73 14.91
C PHE A 111 -11.81 17.56 15.27
N VAL A 112 -12.27 16.73 16.21
CA VAL A 112 -11.53 15.54 16.66
C VAL A 112 -12.21 14.30 16.10
N LEU A 113 -11.42 13.42 15.49
CA LEU A 113 -11.88 12.13 15.00
C LEU A 113 -11.26 11.01 15.85
N VAL A 114 -12.12 10.20 16.47
CA VAL A 114 -11.73 9.06 17.30
C VAL A 114 -12.20 7.77 16.63
N GLY A 115 -11.40 6.72 16.71
CA GLY A 115 -11.79 5.39 16.27
C GLY A 115 -10.69 4.37 16.56
N GLU A 116 -11.05 3.09 16.57
CA GLU A 116 -10.13 1.99 16.89
C GLU A 116 -9.04 1.78 15.82
N THR A 117 -7.92 1.20 16.21
CA THR A 117 -6.86 0.81 15.26
C THR A 117 -7.42 -0.14 14.21
N GLY A 118 -7.12 0.09 12.93
CA GLY A 118 -7.66 -0.73 11.83
C GLY A 118 -9.01 -0.24 11.28
N SER A 119 -9.65 0.77 11.87
CA SER A 119 -10.92 1.31 11.35
C SER A 119 -10.83 2.01 9.99
N GLY A 120 -9.61 2.28 9.49
CA GLY A 120 -9.37 2.90 8.19
C GLY A 120 -9.02 4.39 8.23
N LYS A 121 -8.92 5.02 9.41
CA LYS A 121 -8.68 6.47 9.58
C LYS A 121 -7.53 7.01 8.72
N THR A 122 -6.33 6.50 8.96
CA THR A 122 -5.11 6.99 8.32
C THR A 122 -5.09 6.79 6.80
N THR A 123 -5.81 5.80 6.29
CA THR A 123 -5.89 5.53 4.85
C THR A 123 -7.00 6.32 4.16
N GLN A 124 -8.22 6.34 4.73
CA GLN A 124 -9.42 6.85 4.04
C GLN A 124 -9.64 8.35 4.27
N ILE A 125 -9.35 8.85 5.48
CA ILE A 125 -9.60 10.26 5.84
C ILE A 125 -8.82 11.24 4.96
N PRO A 126 -7.49 11.05 4.72
CA PRO A 126 -6.76 11.96 3.84
C PRO A 126 -7.29 11.96 2.40
N GLN A 127 -7.74 10.82 1.87
CA GLN A 127 -8.31 10.73 0.52
C GLN A 127 -9.57 11.58 0.38
N TRP A 128 -10.47 11.55 1.37
CA TRP A 128 -11.69 12.38 1.35
C TRP A 128 -11.36 13.87 1.46
N CYS A 129 -10.35 14.22 2.27
CA CYS A 129 -9.86 15.59 2.31
C CYS A 129 -9.29 16.03 0.96
N VAL A 130 -8.56 15.16 0.24
CA VAL A 130 -8.04 15.47 -1.11
C VAL A 130 -9.19 15.70 -2.09
N ASP A 131 -10.20 14.83 -2.09
CA ASP A 131 -11.38 14.98 -2.94
C ASP A 131 -12.10 16.32 -2.69
N MET A 132 -12.23 16.72 -1.42
CA MET A 132 -12.84 17.99 -1.05
C MET A 132 -11.96 19.19 -1.44
N VAL A 133 -10.65 19.13 -1.18
CA VAL A 133 -9.74 20.22 -1.55
C VAL A 133 -9.68 20.42 -3.07
N ARG A 134 -9.81 19.33 -3.84
CA ARG A 134 -9.90 19.39 -5.29
C ARG A 134 -11.22 19.97 -5.81
N SER A 135 -12.32 19.81 -5.06
CA SER A 135 -13.61 20.38 -5.46
C SER A 135 -13.74 21.87 -5.13
N LEU A 136 -12.88 22.41 -4.26
CA LEU A 136 -12.84 23.84 -3.95
C LEU A 136 -12.26 24.64 -5.12
N ALA A 137 -12.91 25.76 -5.43
CA ALA A 137 -12.39 26.72 -6.41
C ALA A 137 -11.15 27.45 -5.87
N GLY A 138 -10.14 27.63 -6.72
CA GLY A 138 -8.95 28.42 -6.41
C GLY A 138 -7.64 27.69 -6.66
N PRO A 139 -6.52 28.20 -6.10
CA PRO A 139 -5.22 27.56 -6.25
C PRO A 139 -5.23 26.17 -5.62
N LYS A 140 -4.54 25.22 -6.26
CA LYS A 140 -4.38 23.85 -5.75
C LYS A 140 -3.74 23.89 -4.36
N ARG A 141 -4.30 23.14 -3.42
CA ARG A 141 -3.80 22.97 -2.06
C ARG A 141 -3.55 21.49 -1.79
N GLY A 142 -2.61 21.20 -0.90
CA GLY A 142 -2.31 19.84 -0.48
C GLY A 142 -2.98 19.46 0.84
N VAL A 143 -3.05 18.16 1.11
CA VAL A 143 -3.48 17.59 2.39
C VAL A 143 -2.26 16.99 3.09
N ALA A 144 -2.03 17.39 4.35
CA ALA A 144 -0.96 16.83 5.16
C ALA A 144 -1.53 15.87 6.22
N CYS A 145 -0.98 14.65 6.27
CA CYS A 145 -1.24 13.69 7.35
C CYS A 145 0.09 13.34 8.02
N THR A 146 0.23 13.65 9.30
CA THR A 146 1.46 13.38 10.06
C THR A 146 1.42 11.99 10.69
N GLN A 147 2.57 11.33 10.76
CA GLN A 147 2.75 10.04 11.43
C GLN A 147 3.94 10.13 12.39
N PRO A 148 3.80 9.72 13.66
CA PRO A 148 4.90 9.79 14.64
C PRO A 148 6.10 8.90 14.26
N ARG A 149 5.86 7.83 13.49
CA ARG A 149 6.89 6.85 13.09
C ARG A 149 7.15 6.96 11.60
N ARG A 150 8.43 7.13 11.21
CA ARG A 150 8.87 7.18 9.81
C ARG A 150 8.39 5.98 8.98
N VAL A 151 8.53 4.77 9.53
CA VAL A 151 8.11 3.53 8.84
C VAL A 151 6.61 3.51 8.57
N ALA A 152 5.80 4.04 9.50
CA ALA A 152 4.35 4.16 9.31
C ALA A 152 4.03 5.18 8.21
N ALA A 153 4.71 6.33 8.18
CA ALA A 153 4.52 7.33 7.13
C ALA A 153 4.76 6.74 5.73
N MET A 154 5.89 6.07 5.54
CA MET A 154 6.27 5.47 4.25
C MET A 154 5.29 4.37 3.83
N SER A 155 4.94 3.47 4.76
CA SER A 155 4.03 2.35 4.48
C SER A 155 2.62 2.83 4.15
N VAL A 156 2.11 3.83 4.88
CA VAL A 156 0.80 4.45 4.60
C VAL A 156 0.84 5.17 3.26
N ALA A 157 1.89 5.95 2.97
CA ALA A 157 1.98 6.68 1.70
C ALA A 157 1.98 5.72 0.50
N GLN A 158 2.79 4.65 0.55
CA GLN A 158 2.79 3.61 -0.48
C GLN A 158 1.42 2.94 -0.61
N ARG A 159 0.79 2.62 0.53
CA ARG A 159 -0.56 2.04 0.53
C ARG A 159 -1.53 3.00 -0.14
N VAL A 160 -1.58 4.27 0.26
CA VAL A 160 -2.47 5.31 -0.28
C VAL A 160 -2.22 5.57 -1.77
N ALA A 161 -0.97 5.46 -2.24
CA ALA A 161 -0.67 5.53 -3.67
C ALA A 161 -1.29 4.36 -4.46
N ASP A 162 -1.15 3.12 -3.97
CA ASP A 162 -1.88 1.96 -4.50
C ASP A 162 -3.40 2.17 -4.37
N GLU A 163 -3.84 2.98 -3.40
CA GLU A 163 -5.23 3.27 -3.15
C GLU A 163 -5.89 4.19 -4.15
N MET A 164 -5.18 5.22 -4.57
CA MET A 164 -5.63 6.19 -5.56
C MET A 164 -5.20 5.83 -6.98
N ASP A 165 -4.55 4.67 -7.17
CA ASP A 165 -4.05 4.20 -8.46
C ASP A 165 -3.06 5.20 -9.09
N VAL A 166 -2.15 5.72 -8.26
CA VAL A 166 -1.11 6.69 -8.62
C VAL A 166 0.27 6.18 -8.23
N MET A 167 1.33 6.67 -8.88
CA MET A 167 2.70 6.36 -8.47
C MET A 167 3.07 7.16 -7.23
N LEU A 168 3.68 6.50 -6.24
CA LEU A 168 4.15 7.17 -5.03
C LEU A 168 5.16 8.27 -5.40
N GLY A 169 4.90 9.49 -4.95
CA GLY A 169 5.78 10.64 -5.21
C GLY A 169 5.57 11.32 -6.57
N GLN A 170 4.57 10.91 -7.36
CA GLN A 170 4.11 11.68 -8.51
C GLN A 170 2.93 12.58 -8.12
N GLU A 171 3.21 13.86 -7.91
CA GLU A 171 2.26 14.99 -7.91
C GLU A 171 2.97 16.28 -8.34
#